data_AF-A0A2V5KDL6-F1
#
_entry.id   AF-A0A2V5KDL6-F1
#
_cell.length_a   1.000
_cell.length_b   1.000
_cell.length_c   1.000
_cell.angle_alpha   90.00
_cell.angle_beta   90.00
_cell.angle_gamma   90.00
#
_symmetry.space_group_name_H-M   'P 1'
#
loop_
_entity.id
_entity.type
_entity.pdbx_description
1 polymer ?
#
loop_
_entity_poly.entity_id
_entity_poly.type
_entity_poly.pdbx_seq_one_letter_code
_entity_poly.pdbx_strand_id
1 'polypeptide(L)'
;MSVQLATMPMGGPALTVVDVTSSLNDVLKEKSPTDLKMMNRKTLRAIGAVEKDTERFLNNSAFSPSQQTAFVLNLKSLNGVANRGAFVRSAGETSSDESDAIFCVQTAALMSKLHKDKPIARLAMIGDFPICIAKDGTVIVAFQWDYAAWTSGAAGFTDEAQKLADKSGQGAHLFVGLSGQVSPRLRQELEARGFTVHDRLAQGPLK
;
A
#
# COMPACT_ATOMS: atom_id res chain seq x y z
N MET A 1 -36.44 -7.11 -36.73
CA MET A 1 -35.01 -6.90 -36.48
C MET A 1 -34.88 -6.29 -35.09
N SER A 2 -34.48 -7.08 -34.10
CA SER A 2 -34.33 -6.64 -32.71
C SER A 2 -32.90 -6.91 -32.29
N VAL A 3 -32.16 -5.84 -31.98
CA VAL A 3 -30.80 -5.91 -31.46
C VAL A 3 -30.91 -6.17 -29.96
N GLN A 4 -30.53 -7.37 -29.51
CA GLN A 4 -30.34 -7.64 -28.09
C GLN A 4 -28.98 -7.07 -27.68
N LEU A 5 -29.00 -5.97 -26.93
CA LEU A 5 -27.83 -5.51 -26.18
C LEU A 5 -27.52 -6.56 -25.11
N ALA A 6 -26.43 -7.30 -25.30
CA ALA A 6 -25.82 -8.10 -24.26
C ALA A 6 -25.22 -7.15 -23.21
N THR A 7 -25.92 -6.98 -22.09
CA THR A 7 -25.36 -6.43 -20.87
C THR A 7 -24.30 -7.39 -20.35
N MET A 8 -23.03 -7.09 -20.61
CA MET A 8 -21.92 -7.77 -19.96
C MET A 8 -21.92 -7.38 -18.48
N PRO A 9 -21.95 -8.34 -17.53
CA PRO A 9 -21.70 -8.01 -16.15
C PRO A 9 -20.22 -7.62 -16.03
N MET A 10 -19.96 -6.35 -15.68
CA MET A 10 -18.65 -5.85 -15.24
C MET A 10 -18.34 -6.42 -13.85
N GLY A 11 -18.15 -7.74 -13.76
CA GLY A 11 -17.65 -8.43 -12.58
C GLY A 11 -16.14 -8.55 -12.68
N GLY A 12 -15.41 -7.55 -12.20
CA GLY A 12 -13.95 -7.66 -12.04
C GLY A 12 -13.59 -8.80 -11.08
N PRO A 13 -12.46 -9.49 -11.28
CA PRO A 13 -12.08 -10.64 -10.45
C PRO A 13 -11.98 -10.22 -8.98
N ALA A 14 -12.70 -10.94 -8.13
CA ALA A 14 -12.62 -10.81 -6.67
C ALA A 14 -11.25 -11.31 -6.20
N LEU A 15 -10.26 -10.43 -6.19
CA LEU A 15 -8.89 -10.73 -5.79
C LEU A 15 -8.79 -10.92 -4.27
N THR A 16 -8.24 -12.07 -3.89
CA THR A 16 -8.19 -12.66 -2.55
C THR A 16 -7.27 -11.90 -1.58
N VAL A 17 -7.86 -11.11 -0.69
CA VAL A 17 -7.24 -10.56 0.55
C VAL A 17 -7.21 -11.63 1.67
N VAL A 18 -7.69 -12.84 1.39
CA VAL A 18 -8.00 -13.88 2.38
C VAL A 18 -6.77 -14.36 3.18
N ASP A 19 -5.58 -14.45 2.58
CA ASP A 19 -4.40 -15.09 3.21
C ASP A 19 -3.80 -14.32 4.39
N VAL A 20 -3.75 -12.99 4.31
CA VAL A 20 -3.22 -12.16 5.42
C VAL A 20 -4.26 -12.07 6.53
N THR A 21 -5.54 -11.98 6.18
CA THR A 21 -6.64 -11.89 7.14
C THR A 21 -6.82 -13.18 7.94
N SER A 22 -6.71 -14.35 7.32
CA SER A 22 -6.74 -15.63 8.04
C SER A 22 -5.54 -15.77 8.99
N SER A 23 -4.33 -15.50 8.48
CA SER A 23 -3.10 -15.54 9.28
C SER A 23 -3.15 -14.59 10.47
N LEU A 24 -3.71 -13.39 10.29
CA LEU A 24 -3.89 -12.42 11.36
C LEU A 24 -4.88 -12.94 12.41
N ASN A 25 -6.04 -13.44 12.00
CA ASN A 25 -7.06 -13.95 12.92
C ASN A 25 -6.53 -15.12 13.76
N ASP A 26 -5.78 -16.04 13.15
CA ASP A 26 -5.22 -17.19 13.87
C ASP A 26 -4.18 -16.73 14.90
N VAL A 27 -3.27 -15.84 14.49
CA VAL A 27 -2.24 -15.30 15.38
C VAL A 27 -2.84 -14.48 16.52
N LEU A 28 -3.90 -13.70 16.29
CA LEU A 28 -4.58 -12.93 17.33
C LEU A 28 -5.33 -13.81 18.34
N LYS A 29 -5.84 -14.98 17.92
CA LYS A 29 -6.48 -15.95 18.82
C LYS A 29 -5.46 -16.68 19.69
N GLU A 30 -4.28 -16.95 19.15
CA GLU A 30 -3.28 -17.82 19.78
C GLU A 30 -2.26 -17.09 20.65
N LYS A 31 -2.08 -15.77 20.47
CA LYS A 31 -0.93 -15.05 21.06
C LYS A 31 -1.35 -13.90 21.96
N SER A 32 -0.65 -13.75 23.08
CA SER A 32 -0.75 -12.57 23.93
C SER A 32 -0.14 -11.33 23.22
N PRO A 33 -0.47 -10.10 23.64
CA PRO A 33 0.15 -8.90 23.09
C PRO A 33 1.68 -8.88 23.16
N THR A 34 2.26 -9.45 24.22
CA THR A 34 3.71 -9.58 24.37
C THR A 34 4.30 -10.54 23.34
N ASP A 35 3.64 -11.68 23.10
CA ASP A 35 4.05 -12.65 22.09
C ASP A 35 3.93 -12.09 20.67
N LEU A 36 2.86 -11.32 20.40
CA LEU A 36 2.70 -10.58 19.14
C LEU A 36 3.87 -9.62 18.92
N LYS A 37 4.25 -8.84 19.93
CA LYS A 37 5.37 -7.90 19.84
C LYS A 37 6.69 -8.62 19.55
N MET A 38 6.97 -9.75 20.20
CA MET A 38 8.15 -10.57 19.93
C MET A 38 8.16 -11.14 18.51
N MET A 39 7.02 -11.65 18.04
CA MET A 39 6.86 -12.16 16.68
C MET A 39 7.03 -11.05 15.63
N ASN A 40 6.43 -9.89 15.87
CA ASN A 40 6.53 -8.72 15.01
C ASN A 40 7.98 -8.25 14.92
N ARG A 41 8.69 -8.14 16.04
CA ARG A 41 10.13 -7.83 16.07
C ARG A 41 10.91 -8.78 15.18
N LYS A 42 10.81 -10.09 15.40
CA LYS A 42 11.52 -11.10 14.60
C LYS A 42 11.23 -10.95 13.11
N THR A 43 9.98 -10.72 12.75
CA THR A 43 9.55 -10.57 11.36
C THR A 43 10.09 -9.29 10.74
N LEU A 44 10.01 -8.15 11.44
CA LEU A 44 10.53 -6.85 11.01
C LEU A 44 12.03 -6.90 10.72
N ARG A 45 12.80 -7.56 11.60
CA ARG A 45 14.23 -7.79 11.41
C ARG A 45 14.51 -8.65 10.17
N ALA A 46 13.72 -9.71 9.97
CA ALA A 46 13.85 -10.59 8.81
C ALA A 46 13.51 -9.91 7.47
N ILE A 47 12.65 -8.89 7.45
CA ILE A 47 12.33 -8.11 6.24
C ILE A 47 13.28 -6.91 6.02
N GLY A 48 14.30 -6.75 6.87
CA GLY A 48 15.36 -5.76 6.70
C GLY A 48 15.15 -4.43 7.44
N ALA A 49 14.24 -4.35 8.41
CA ALA A 49 14.16 -3.19 9.29
C ALA A 49 15.34 -3.19 10.28
N VAL A 50 15.96 -2.03 10.54
CA VAL A 50 17.03 -1.88 11.53
C VAL A 50 16.47 -1.84 12.96
N GLU A 51 17.29 -2.11 13.97
CA GLU A 51 16.83 -2.37 15.35
C GLU A 51 16.16 -1.12 15.92
N LYS A 52 16.80 0.03 15.73
CA LYS A 52 16.27 1.34 16.12
C LYS A 52 14.87 1.57 15.56
N ASP A 53 14.68 1.36 14.26
CA ASP A 53 13.40 1.60 13.57
C ASP A 53 12.34 0.57 13.98
N THR A 54 12.78 -0.68 14.21
CA THR A 54 11.91 -1.77 14.71
C THR A 54 11.36 -1.42 16.08
N GLU A 55 12.21 -1.04 17.03
CA GLU A 55 11.76 -0.69 18.37
C GLU A 55 10.95 0.61 18.37
N ARG A 56 11.31 1.59 17.54
CA ARG A 56 10.52 2.82 17.41
C ARG A 56 9.09 2.50 16.96
N PHE A 57 8.93 1.69 15.92
CA PHE A 57 7.62 1.26 15.44
C PHE A 57 6.84 0.45 16.50
N LEU A 58 7.48 -0.55 17.12
CA LEU A 58 6.81 -1.43 18.10
C LEU A 58 6.45 -0.74 19.42
N ASN A 59 7.05 0.41 19.71
CA ASN A 59 6.73 1.25 20.87
C ASN A 59 5.85 2.45 20.52
N ASN A 60 5.46 2.62 19.25
CA ASN A 60 4.60 3.72 18.84
C ASN A 60 3.14 3.48 19.30
N SER A 61 2.62 4.40 20.13
CA SER A 61 1.27 4.34 20.69
C SER A 61 0.16 4.59 19.68
N ALA A 62 0.48 5.11 18.48
CA ALA A 62 -0.46 5.25 17.38
C ALA A 62 -1.02 3.90 16.92
N PHE A 63 -0.26 2.81 17.08
CA PHE A 63 -0.64 1.47 16.65
C PHE A 63 -1.06 0.61 17.84
N SER A 64 -2.25 0.03 17.77
CA SER A 64 -2.62 -1.10 18.63
C SER A 64 -1.79 -2.36 18.29
N PRO A 65 -1.66 -3.33 19.21
CA PRO A 65 -0.92 -4.57 18.94
C PRO A 65 -1.41 -5.35 17.72
N SER A 66 -2.73 -5.30 17.44
CA SER A 66 -3.31 -5.94 16.26
C SER A 66 -2.97 -5.17 14.97
N GLN A 67 -3.00 -3.84 14.98
CA GLN A 67 -2.57 -3.02 13.84
C GLN A 67 -1.07 -3.21 13.54
N GLN A 68 -0.22 -3.24 14.57
CA GLN A 68 1.21 -3.55 14.39
C GLN A 68 1.38 -4.91 13.70
N THR A 69 0.66 -5.92 14.18
CA THR A 69 0.72 -7.28 13.62
C THR A 69 0.22 -7.31 12.17
N ALA A 70 -0.90 -6.66 11.88
CA ALA A 70 -1.44 -6.57 10.53
C ALA A 70 -0.46 -5.90 9.56
N PHE A 71 0.14 -4.78 9.95
CA PHE A 71 1.15 -4.09 9.15
C PHE A 71 2.35 -5.00 8.84
N VAL A 72 2.88 -5.67 9.86
CA VAL A 72 4.03 -6.57 9.74
C VAL A 72 3.73 -7.76 8.84
N LEU A 73 2.56 -8.38 8.97
CA LEU A 73 2.16 -9.51 8.12
C LEU A 73 1.95 -9.10 6.66
N ASN A 74 1.38 -7.92 6.41
CA ASN A 74 1.28 -7.37 5.05
C ASN A 74 2.67 -7.16 4.43
N LEU A 75 3.60 -6.51 5.14
CA LEU A 75 4.97 -6.35 4.65
C LEU A 75 5.74 -7.67 4.48
N LYS A 76 5.45 -8.67 5.32
CA LYS A 76 6.00 -10.02 5.16
C LYS A 76 5.51 -10.67 3.86
N SER A 77 4.24 -10.45 3.49
CA SER A 77 3.65 -11.00 2.26
C SER A 77 4.28 -10.44 0.97
N LEU A 78 4.91 -9.26 1.06
CA LEU A 78 5.78 -8.69 0.02
C LEU A 78 7.15 -9.38 -0.05
N ASN A 79 7.16 -10.72 -0.11
CA ASN A 79 8.39 -11.52 -0.15
C ASN A 79 9.22 -11.15 -1.40
N GLY A 80 10.54 -11.03 -1.25
CA GLY A 80 11.44 -10.64 -2.33
C GLY A 80 11.44 -9.15 -2.67
N VAL A 81 10.55 -8.34 -2.09
CA VAL A 81 10.56 -6.89 -2.26
C VAL A 81 11.69 -6.28 -1.43
N ALA A 82 12.59 -5.56 -2.07
CA ALA A 82 13.68 -4.88 -1.39
C ALA A 82 13.21 -3.60 -0.66
N ASN A 83 13.98 -3.16 0.34
CA ASN A 83 13.80 -1.90 1.05
C ASN A 83 12.46 -1.75 1.84
N ARG A 84 11.86 -2.87 2.28
CA ARG A 84 10.65 -2.85 3.13
C ARG A 84 10.86 -2.15 4.48
N GLY A 85 12.08 -2.21 5.02
CA GLY A 85 12.45 -1.54 6.26
C GLY A 85 12.29 -0.02 6.24
N ALA A 86 12.37 0.62 5.06
CA ALA A 86 12.18 2.08 4.94
C ALA A 86 10.74 2.49 5.29
N PHE A 87 9.74 1.67 4.95
CA PHE A 87 8.36 1.97 5.32
C PHE A 87 8.11 1.72 6.82
N VAL A 88 8.76 0.70 7.40
CA VAL A 88 8.73 0.46 8.87
C VAL A 88 9.31 1.66 9.61
N ARG A 89 10.44 2.19 9.14
CA ARG A 89 11.01 3.43 9.67
C ARG A 89 9.97 4.53 9.63
N SER A 90 9.47 4.87 8.43
CA SER A 90 8.49 5.94 8.24
C SER A 90 7.28 5.81 9.17
N ALA A 91 6.67 4.63 9.25
CA ALA A 91 5.54 4.36 10.14
C ALA A 91 5.90 4.58 11.62
N GLY A 92 7.10 4.19 12.05
CA GLY A 92 7.60 4.50 13.38
C GLY A 92 7.89 5.99 13.59
N GLU A 93 8.23 6.73 12.53
CA GLU A 93 8.64 8.14 12.63
C GLU A 93 7.51 9.14 12.61
N THR A 94 6.53 8.90 11.77
CA THR A 94 5.55 9.92 11.38
C THR A 94 4.14 9.64 11.89
N SER A 95 3.84 8.39 12.26
CA SER A 95 2.53 8.07 12.80
C SER A 95 2.39 8.58 14.23
N SER A 96 1.36 9.40 14.44
CA SER A 96 1.06 10.07 15.70
C SER A 96 -0.30 9.68 16.27
N ASP A 97 -1.22 9.23 15.42
CA ASP A 97 -2.56 8.81 15.81
C ASP A 97 -3.04 7.55 15.06
N GLU A 98 -4.24 7.10 15.39
CA GLU A 98 -4.84 5.90 14.79
C GLU A 98 -5.09 6.05 13.28
N SER A 99 -5.34 7.26 12.78
CA SER A 99 -5.55 7.49 11.33
C SER A 99 -4.26 7.23 10.56
N ASP A 100 -3.12 7.67 11.09
CA ASP A 100 -1.81 7.34 10.52
C ASP A 100 -1.53 5.83 10.53
N ALA A 101 -1.92 5.16 11.62
CA ALA A 101 -1.77 3.70 11.74
C ALA A 101 -2.64 2.95 10.72
N ILE A 102 -3.90 3.36 10.55
CA ILE A 102 -4.82 2.81 9.54
C ILE A 102 -4.25 3.02 8.14
N PHE A 103 -3.75 4.23 7.83
CA PHE A 103 -3.10 4.51 6.55
C PHE A 103 -1.95 3.53 6.29
N CYS A 104 -1.06 3.32 7.27
CA CYS A 104 0.09 2.42 7.12
C CYS A 104 -0.35 0.97 6.88
N VAL A 105 -1.27 0.46 7.71
CA VAL A 105 -1.77 -0.93 7.63
C VAL A 105 -2.45 -1.19 6.29
N GLN A 106 -3.38 -0.31 5.91
CA GLN A 106 -4.20 -0.51 4.72
C GLN A 106 -3.41 -0.24 3.43
N THR A 107 -2.46 0.69 3.45
CA THR A 107 -1.50 0.89 2.35
C THR A 107 -0.64 -0.37 2.16
N ALA A 108 -0.08 -0.95 3.23
CA ALA A 108 0.67 -2.19 3.13
C ALA A 108 -0.19 -3.36 2.59
N ALA A 109 -1.47 -3.43 2.98
CA ALA A 109 -2.42 -4.42 2.45
C ALA A 109 -2.70 -4.21 0.95
N LEU A 110 -2.91 -2.96 0.52
CA LEU A 110 -3.13 -2.64 -0.90
C LEU A 110 -1.90 -2.96 -1.74
N MET A 111 -0.69 -2.65 -1.26
CA MET A 111 0.56 -3.05 -1.91
C MET A 111 0.67 -4.57 -2.04
N SER A 112 0.29 -5.31 -0.99
CA SER A 112 0.30 -6.78 -0.97
C SER A 112 -0.67 -7.37 -2.00
N LYS A 113 -1.84 -6.76 -2.16
CA LYS A 113 -2.81 -7.13 -3.20
C LYS A 113 -2.23 -6.86 -4.60
N LEU A 114 -1.71 -5.66 -4.84
CA LEU A 114 -1.14 -5.28 -6.14
C LEU A 114 0.08 -6.14 -6.52
N HIS A 115 0.87 -6.58 -5.53
CA HIS A 115 2.02 -7.45 -5.75
C HIS A 115 1.65 -8.79 -6.42
N LYS A 116 0.43 -9.31 -6.19
CA LYS A 116 -0.04 -10.56 -6.78
C LYS A 116 -0.20 -10.44 -8.30
N ASP A 117 -0.69 -9.30 -8.77
CA ASP A 117 -0.96 -9.06 -10.21
C ASP A 117 0.26 -8.43 -10.91
N LYS A 118 0.95 -7.52 -10.23
CA LYS A 118 2.11 -6.80 -10.73
C LYS A 118 3.26 -6.94 -9.72
N PRO A 119 4.19 -7.90 -9.93
CA PRO A 119 5.28 -8.17 -9.00
C PRO A 119 6.14 -6.94 -8.73
N ILE A 120 6.22 -6.57 -7.45
CA ILE A 120 7.02 -5.45 -6.94
C ILE A 120 8.47 -5.91 -6.76
N ALA A 121 9.43 -5.09 -7.20
CA ALA A 121 10.86 -5.32 -7.03
C ALA A 121 11.39 -4.68 -5.73
N ARG A 122 11.03 -3.42 -5.48
CA ARG A 122 11.53 -2.66 -4.34
C ARG A 122 10.56 -1.56 -3.92
N LEU A 123 10.71 -1.10 -2.68
CA LEU A 123 10.09 0.14 -2.23
C LEU A 123 11.05 1.33 -2.40
N ALA A 124 10.49 2.46 -2.81
CA ALA A 124 11.08 3.78 -2.72
C ALA A 124 10.25 4.64 -1.75
N MET A 125 10.78 5.78 -1.33
CA MET A 125 10.05 6.75 -0.50
C MET A 125 10.02 8.09 -1.22
N ILE A 126 8.86 8.74 -1.23
CA ILE A 126 8.70 10.16 -1.59
C ILE A 126 8.20 10.86 -0.33
N GLY A 127 9.09 11.60 0.33
CA GLY A 127 8.86 12.00 1.72
C GLY A 127 8.61 10.77 2.59
N ASP A 128 7.48 10.76 3.28
CA ASP A 128 7.06 9.70 4.21
C ASP A 128 6.17 8.63 3.54
N PHE A 129 5.92 8.78 2.24
CA PHE A 129 5.02 7.89 1.51
C PHE A 129 5.76 6.75 0.80
N PRO A 130 5.34 5.49 0.99
CA PRO A 130 5.93 4.35 0.30
C PRO A 130 5.46 4.30 -1.17
N ILE A 131 6.42 4.12 -2.08
CA ILE A 131 6.17 3.95 -3.51
C ILE A 131 6.70 2.61 -3.97
N CYS A 132 5.88 1.86 -4.70
CA CYS A 132 6.26 0.55 -5.21
C CYS A 132 6.91 0.70 -6.58
N ILE A 133 8.06 0.07 -6.77
CA ILE A 133 8.69 -0.08 -8.08
C ILE A 133 8.53 -1.52 -8.51
N ALA A 134 7.76 -1.75 -9.56
CA ALA A 134 7.54 -3.07 -10.13
C ALA A 134 8.78 -3.63 -10.84
N LYS A 135 8.82 -4.95 -11.02
CA LYS A 135 9.89 -5.64 -11.75
C LYS A 135 9.96 -5.22 -13.23
N ASP A 136 8.84 -4.78 -13.80
CA ASP A 136 8.75 -4.23 -15.15
C ASP A 136 9.13 -2.74 -15.24
N GLY A 137 9.52 -2.11 -14.12
CA GLY A 137 9.86 -0.69 -14.04
C GLY A 137 8.67 0.24 -13.76
N THR A 138 7.43 -0.27 -13.69
CA THR A 138 6.25 0.55 -13.35
C THR A 138 6.43 1.19 -11.97
N VAL A 139 6.21 2.50 -11.88
CA VAL A 139 6.09 3.23 -10.61
C VAL A 139 4.64 3.20 -10.17
N ILE A 140 4.39 2.63 -8.99
CA ILE A 140 3.07 2.39 -8.44
C ILE A 140 2.89 3.20 -7.16
N VAL A 141 1.97 4.16 -7.21
CA VAL A 141 1.48 4.90 -6.05
C VAL A 141 0.25 4.16 -5.53
N ALA A 142 0.40 3.42 -4.43
CA ALA A 142 -0.65 2.61 -3.84
C ALA A 142 -1.01 3.18 -2.46
N PHE A 143 -2.09 3.96 -2.37
CA PHE A 143 -2.46 4.63 -1.12
C PHE A 143 -3.85 4.24 -0.64
N GLN A 144 -3.95 4.12 0.68
CA GLN A 144 -5.23 4.11 1.35
C GLN A 144 -5.71 5.54 1.62
N TRP A 145 -6.62 6.06 0.80
CA TRP A 145 -7.40 7.26 1.11
C TRP A 145 -8.84 7.10 0.63
N ASP A 146 -9.79 7.59 1.42
CA ASP A 146 -11.21 7.55 1.07
C ASP A 146 -11.53 8.46 -0.12
N TYR A 147 -10.87 9.61 -0.18
CA TYR A 147 -10.99 10.56 -1.28
C TYR A 147 -9.67 11.28 -1.55
N ALA A 148 -9.23 11.30 -2.80
CA ALA A 148 -8.05 12.05 -3.23
C ALA A 148 -8.46 13.21 -4.15
N ALA A 149 -8.04 14.42 -3.80
CA ALA A 149 -8.32 15.63 -4.56
C ALA A 149 -7.03 16.24 -5.15
N TRP A 150 -7.18 17.02 -6.22
CA TRP A 150 -6.06 17.76 -6.79
C TRP A 150 -5.77 18.98 -5.93
N THR A 151 -4.55 19.04 -5.41
CA THR A 151 -4.02 20.12 -4.59
C THR A 151 -2.61 20.46 -5.04
N SER A 152 -2.03 21.55 -4.54
CA SER A 152 -0.62 21.87 -4.77
C SER A 152 0.31 20.75 -4.26
N GLY A 153 -0.04 20.12 -3.13
CA GLY A 153 0.67 18.95 -2.60
C GLY A 153 0.60 17.75 -3.54
N ALA A 154 -0.60 17.45 -4.08
CA ALA A 154 -0.75 16.38 -5.07
C ALA A 154 0.04 16.65 -6.36
N ALA A 155 0.08 17.90 -6.81
CA ALA A 155 0.88 18.31 -7.96
C ALA A 155 2.37 18.07 -7.73
N GLY A 156 2.93 18.58 -6.63
CA GLY A 156 4.33 18.38 -6.30
C GLY A 156 4.69 16.91 -6.09
N PHE A 157 3.80 16.14 -5.45
CA PHE A 157 3.99 14.70 -5.30
C PHE A 157 4.03 13.96 -6.64
N THR A 158 3.14 14.33 -7.56
CA THR A 158 3.08 13.77 -8.92
C THR A 158 4.37 14.05 -9.68
N ASP A 159 4.95 15.25 -9.53
CA ASP A 159 6.23 15.61 -10.14
C ASP A 159 7.39 14.75 -9.59
N GLU A 160 7.41 14.47 -8.29
CA GLU A 160 8.41 13.56 -7.69
C GLU A 160 8.23 12.11 -8.16
N ALA A 161 6.98 11.65 -8.31
CA ALA A 161 6.69 10.32 -8.85
C ALA A 161 7.16 10.19 -10.31
N GLN A 162 6.97 11.23 -11.12
CA GLN A 162 7.49 11.28 -12.50
C GLN A 162 9.02 11.20 -12.53
N LYS A 163 9.72 12.00 -11.70
CA LYS A 163 11.19 11.92 -11.59
C LYS A 163 11.68 10.53 -11.21
N LEU A 164 10.93 9.81 -10.38
CA LEU A 164 11.24 8.42 -10.00
C LEU A 164 11.06 7.45 -11.17
N ALA A 165 10.03 7.66 -12.00
CA ALA A 165 9.82 6.89 -13.24
C ALA A 165 10.95 7.14 -14.24
N ASP A 166 11.33 8.40 -14.45
CA ASP A 166 12.40 8.77 -15.40
C ASP A 166 13.74 8.12 -15.03
N LYS A 167 14.04 8.00 -13.72
CA LYS A 167 15.24 7.30 -13.22
C LYS A 167 15.18 5.78 -13.39
N SER A 168 13.98 5.21 -13.55
CA SER A 168 13.79 3.77 -13.70
C SER A 168 14.01 3.30 -15.15
N GLY A 169 14.11 4.22 -16.11
CA GLY A 169 14.38 3.96 -17.52
C GLY A 169 13.35 4.61 -18.46
N GLN A 170 13.68 4.73 -19.75
CA GLN A 170 12.75 5.25 -20.74
C GLN A 170 11.54 4.31 -20.88
N GLY A 171 10.34 4.82 -20.62
CA GLY A 171 9.07 4.08 -20.74
C GLY A 171 8.49 3.54 -19.43
N ALA A 172 9.01 3.92 -18.26
CA ALA A 172 8.42 3.52 -16.99
C ALA A 172 6.97 4.02 -16.87
N HIS A 173 6.03 3.08 -16.85
CA HIS A 173 4.61 3.39 -16.65
C HIS A 173 4.35 3.91 -15.23
N LEU A 174 3.46 4.87 -15.11
CA LEU A 174 3.00 5.39 -13.83
C LEU A 174 1.58 4.88 -13.57
N PHE A 175 1.40 4.27 -12.40
CA PHE A 175 0.13 3.71 -11.98
C PHE A 175 -0.24 4.26 -10.60
N VAL A 176 -1.47 4.76 -10.48
CA VAL A 176 -2.09 5.14 -9.21
C VAL A 176 -3.18 4.14 -8.88
N GLY A 177 -3.03 3.47 -7.75
CA GLY A 177 -4.04 2.61 -7.16
C GLY A 177 -4.53 3.21 -5.86
N LEU A 178 -5.77 3.69 -5.85
CA LEU A 178 -6.40 4.25 -4.65
C LEU A 178 -7.44 3.30 -4.07
N SER A 179 -7.48 3.19 -2.74
CA SER A 179 -8.50 2.41 -2.07
C SER A 179 -9.90 3.00 -2.18
N GLY A 180 -10.03 4.32 -2.03
CA GLY A 180 -11.27 5.09 -2.15
C GLY A 180 -11.38 5.73 -3.53
N GLN A 181 -11.91 6.95 -3.61
CA GLN A 181 -12.23 7.60 -4.89
C GLN A 181 -11.26 8.74 -5.25
N VAL A 182 -10.93 8.85 -6.53
CA VAL A 182 -10.21 10.00 -7.08
C VAL A 182 -11.20 11.07 -7.54
N SER A 183 -10.94 12.35 -7.23
CA SER A 183 -11.77 13.43 -7.76
C SER A 183 -11.66 13.50 -9.29
N PRO A 184 -12.71 13.99 -10.00
CA PRO A 184 -12.65 14.16 -11.45
C PRO A 184 -11.45 15.00 -11.91
N ARG A 185 -11.14 16.06 -11.14
CA ARG A 185 -9.99 16.93 -11.42
C ARG A 185 -8.66 16.19 -11.24
N LEU A 186 -8.49 15.45 -10.16
CA LEU A 186 -7.25 14.70 -9.93
C LEU A 186 -7.05 13.63 -11.01
N ARG A 187 -8.12 12.93 -11.41
CA ARG A 187 -8.06 11.97 -12.51
C ARG A 187 -7.61 12.63 -13.81
N GLN A 188 -8.23 13.75 -14.19
CA GLN A 188 -7.88 14.49 -15.40
C GLN A 188 -6.40 14.91 -15.41
N GLU A 189 -5.90 15.45 -14.30
CA GLU A 189 -4.52 15.92 -14.16
C GLU A 189 -3.51 14.76 -14.23
N LEU A 190 -3.81 13.63 -13.58
CA LEU A 190 -2.98 12.42 -13.62
C LEU A 190 -2.95 11.80 -15.02
N GLU A 191 -4.11 11.61 -15.65
CA GLU A 191 -4.21 11.00 -16.98
C GLU A 191 -3.58 11.90 -18.06
N ALA A 192 -3.71 13.23 -17.95
CA ALA A 192 -3.01 14.18 -18.82
C ALA A 192 -1.48 14.09 -18.70
N ARG A 193 -0.98 13.62 -17.56
CA ARG A 193 0.45 13.36 -17.30
C ARG A 193 0.86 11.92 -17.62
N GLY A 194 -0.03 11.11 -18.20
CA GLY A 194 0.26 9.73 -18.61
C GLY A 194 0.15 8.69 -17.50
N PHE A 195 -0.45 9.03 -16.36
CA PHE A 195 -0.70 8.07 -15.28
C PHE A 195 -1.93 7.23 -15.60
N THR A 196 -1.85 5.92 -15.35
CA THR A 196 -3.03 5.05 -15.29
C THR A 196 -3.62 5.11 -13.88
N VAL A 197 -4.92 5.37 -13.76
CA VAL A 197 -5.56 5.64 -12.47
C VAL A 197 -6.70 4.67 -12.19
N HIS A 198 -6.52 3.79 -11.20
CA HIS A 198 -7.58 2.92 -10.69
C HIS A 198 -7.95 3.33 -9.26
N ASP A 199 -9.25 3.35 -9.00
CA ASP A 199 -9.81 3.72 -7.70
C ASP A 199 -10.76 2.63 -7.21
N ARG A 200 -11.22 2.75 -5.96
CA ARG A 200 -12.07 1.75 -5.29
C ARG A 200 -11.44 0.37 -5.27
N LEU A 201 -10.12 0.32 -5.11
CA LEU A 201 -9.36 -0.93 -5.11
C LEU A 201 -9.51 -1.72 -3.80
N ALA A 202 -9.91 -1.07 -2.72
CA ALA A 202 -10.35 -1.74 -1.50
C ALA A 202 -11.82 -2.15 -1.66
N GLN A 203 -12.19 -3.34 -1.19
CA GLN A 203 -13.60 -3.70 -1.08
C GLN A 203 -14.23 -2.76 -0.05
N GLY A 204 -15.16 -1.91 -0.50
CA GLY A 204 -16.06 -1.20 0.40
C GLY A 204 -17.00 -2.20 1.12
N PRO A 205 -17.58 -1.83 2.27
CA PRO A 205 -18.50 -2.68 3.02
C PRO A 205 -19.82 -2.97 2.26
N LEU A 206 -20.09 -2.25 1.18
CA LEU A 206 -21.27 -2.44 0.36
C LEU A 206 -20.87 -3.23 -0.90
N LYS A 207 -21.28 -4.51 -0.91
CA LYS A 207 -21.38 -5.33 -2.12
C LYS A 207 -22.75 -5.14 -2.74
#